data_AF-A0AAD1ZPP0-F1
#
_entry.id   AF-A0AAD1ZPP0-F1
#
_cell.length_a   1.000
_cell.length_b   1.000
_cell.length_c   1.000
_cell.angle_alpha   90.00
_cell.angle_beta   90.00
_cell.angle_gamma   90.00
#
_symmetry.space_group_name_H-M   'P 1'
#
loop_
_entity.id
_entity.type
_entity.pdbx_description
1 polymer ?
#
loop_
_entity_poly.entity_id
_entity_poly.type
_entity_poly.pdbx_seq_one_letter_code
_entity_poly.pdbx_strand_id
1 'polypeptide(L)'
;MYLKLGSRKTIVVSSPDIARQVLQKHDQVLSSRTIPAAAAAYDHFKKSVAWLPVANQWRNLRKICKEQMFSSHRLDASQSLRQEKLKKLCNYVHDCCINDQVVDIGGAAFITSLNLVSATLFSVDFAQFNSNSSQETKELVRGLMEVGGVPNLADFFPVLKFIDPQGILHKSKSHISKVFVIFDDLINQRLELRSESLDHSMRNDLLEAILNYSQTNESELTLDILKHLLLVSKTSL
;
A
#
# COMPACT_ATOMS: atom_id res chain seq x y z
N MET A 1 9.65 15.25 24.76
CA MET A 1 8.53 16.18 25.05
C MET A 1 7.26 15.36 25.34
N TYR A 2 6.39 15.80 26.26
CA TYR A 2 5.11 15.13 26.55
C TYR A 2 3.94 16.00 26.08
N LEU A 3 3.03 15.41 25.33
CA LEU A 3 1.83 16.05 24.79
C LEU A 3 0.58 15.24 25.19
N LYS A 4 -0.54 15.95 25.35
CA LYS A 4 -1.86 15.32 25.52
C LYS A 4 -2.74 15.66 24.31
N LEU A 5 -2.88 14.69 23.40
CA LEU A 5 -3.71 14.83 22.20
C LEU A 5 -5.13 14.32 22.51
N GLY A 6 -6.01 15.23 22.90
CA GLY A 6 -7.33 14.89 23.43
C GLY A 6 -7.21 14.08 24.73
N SER A 7 -7.64 12.82 24.71
CA SER A 7 -7.49 11.90 25.84
C SER A 7 -6.23 11.02 25.75
N ARG A 8 -5.44 11.13 24.68
CA ARG A 8 -4.22 10.33 24.46
C ARG A 8 -2.99 11.01 25.03
N LYS A 9 -2.21 10.27 25.81
CA LYS A 9 -0.88 10.67 26.29
C LYS A 9 0.15 10.30 25.23
N THR A 10 0.96 11.27 24.79
CA THR A 10 1.90 11.10 23.69
C THR A 10 3.28 11.60 24.09
N ILE A 11 4.31 10.78 23.89
CA ILE A 11 5.70 11.17 24.07
C ILE A 11 6.28 11.43 22.68
N VAL A 12 6.82 12.63 22.48
CA VAL A 12 7.52 13.01 21.25
C VAL A 12 9.01 12.77 21.43
N VAL A 13 9.55 11.92 20.55
CA VAL A 13 10.96 11.61 20.40
C VAL A 13 11.54 12.52 19.33
N SER A 14 12.43 13.43 19.73
CA SER A 14 12.91 14.53 18.88
C SER A 14 14.43 14.68 18.88
N SER A 15 15.18 13.63 19.26
CA SER A 15 16.64 13.61 19.14
C SER A 15 17.13 12.22 18.71
N PRO A 16 18.27 12.15 17.98
CA PRO A 16 18.83 10.88 17.54
C PRO A 16 19.15 9.92 18.70
N ASP A 17 19.66 10.44 19.82
CA ASP A 17 20.02 9.60 20.96
C ASP A 17 18.81 8.96 21.63
N ILE A 18 17.70 9.69 21.77
CA ILE A 18 16.45 9.13 22.31
C ILE A 18 15.80 8.19 21.29
N ALA A 19 15.85 8.52 19.99
CA ALA A 19 15.38 7.61 18.93
C ALA A 19 16.13 6.27 18.98
N ARG A 20 17.45 6.27 19.22
CA ARG A 20 18.24 5.05 19.42
C ARG A 20 17.76 4.23 20.62
N GLN A 21 17.40 4.88 21.73
CA GLN A 21 16.83 4.16 22.89
C GLN A 21 15.51 3.49 22.52
N VAL A 22 14.62 4.20 21.81
CA VAL A 22 13.25 3.74 21.52
C VAL A 22 13.20 2.70 20.40
N LEU A 23 13.92 2.92 19.31
CA LEU A 23 13.82 2.13 18.08
C LEU A 23 14.87 1.02 17.97
N GLN A 24 15.85 0.95 18.88
CA GLN A 24 16.87 -0.11 18.88
C GLN A 24 17.04 -0.78 20.24
N LYS A 25 17.24 -0.02 21.33
CA LYS A 25 17.53 -0.64 22.64
C LYS A 25 16.30 -1.21 23.35
N HIS A 26 15.15 -0.56 23.19
CA HIS A 26 13.87 -0.94 23.78
C HIS A 26 12.79 -1.20 22.72
N ASP A 27 13.23 -1.54 21.51
CA ASP A 27 12.38 -1.69 20.33
C ASP A 27 11.26 -2.73 20.52
N GLN A 28 11.55 -3.87 21.15
CA GLN A 28 10.58 -4.93 21.33
C GLN A 28 9.40 -4.48 22.20
N VAL A 29 9.66 -3.80 23.32
CA VAL A 29 8.62 -3.31 24.25
C VAL A 29 7.84 -2.14 23.64
N LEU A 30 8.51 -1.31 22.83
CA LEU A 30 7.92 -0.12 22.21
C LEU A 30 7.44 -0.35 20.77
N SER A 31 7.40 -1.61 20.31
CA SER A 31 6.97 -1.98 18.95
C SER A 31 5.46 -1.90 18.71
N SER A 32 4.68 -1.74 19.79
CA SER A 32 3.21 -1.62 19.70
C SER A 32 2.78 -0.38 18.90
N ARG A 33 1.67 -0.50 18.17
CA ARG A 33 1.18 0.54 17.26
C ARG A 33 -0.16 1.08 17.71
N THR A 34 -0.35 2.39 17.59
CA THR A 34 -1.66 3.01 17.79
C THR A 34 -2.49 2.80 16.53
N ILE A 35 -3.63 2.12 16.65
CA ILE A 35 -4.50 1.81 15.53
C ILE A 35 -5.50 2.96 15.31
N PRO A 36 -5.46 3.65 14.14
CA PRO A 36 -6.44 4.67 13.82
C PRO A 36 -7.77 4.05 13.40
N ALA A 37 -8.87 4.80 13.53
CA ALA A 37 -10.21 4.33 13.18
C ALA A 37 -10.32 3.90 11.71
N ALA A 38 -9.61 4.57 10.80
CA ALA A 38 -9.55 4.22 9.39
C ALA A 38 -9.09 2.77 9.16
N ALA A 39 -8.12 2.30 9.96
CA ALA A 39 -7.57 0.94 9.87
C ALA A 39 -8.52 -0.14 10.42
N ALA A 40 -9.62 0.24 11.09
CA ALA A 40 -10.64 -0.70 11.54
C ALA A 40 -11.58 -1.17 10.41
N ALA A 41 -11.58 -0.50 9.25
CA ALA A 41 -12.33 -0.93 8.09
C ALA A 41 -11.89 -2.34 7.65
N TYR A 42 -12.85 -3.25 7.50
CA TYR A 42 -12.63 -4.67 7.16
C TYR A 42 -11.61 -5.38 8.06
N ASP A 43 -11.53 -4.98 9.33
CA ASP A 43 -10.52 -5.49 10.28
C ASP A 43 -9.09 -5.36 9.74
N HIS A 44 -8.80 -4.34 8.93
CA HIS A 44 -7.53 -4.22 8.24
C HIS A 44 -6.34 -4.22 9.20
N PHE A 45 -6.47 -3.58 10.36
CA PHE A 45 -5.43 -3.58 11.39
C PHE A 45 -5.06 -4.97 11.92
N LYS A 46 -5.96 -5.96 11.86
CA LYS A 46 -5.72 -7.34 12.30
C LYS A 46 -4.99 -8.20 11.26
N LYS A 47 -4.81 -7.70 10.04
CA LYS A 47 -4.23 -8.44 8.91
C LYS A 47 -3.04 -7.71 8.27
N SER A 48 -2.94 -6.41 8.52
CA SER A 48 -1.95 -5.51 7.93
C SER A 48 -0.61 -5.55 8.67
N VAL A 49 0.48 -5.69 7.91
CA VAL A 49 1.85 -5.56 8.43
C VAL A 49 2.13 -4.18 9.06
N ALA A 50 1.34 -3.16 8.72
CA ALA A 50 1.47 -1.83 9.28
C ALA A 50 0.86 -1.68 10.69
N TRP A 51 0.04 -2.62 11.15
CA TRP A 51 -0.67 -2.49 12.43
C TRP A 51 -0.62 -3.74 13.32
N LEU A 52 -0.38 -4.92 12.73
CA LEU A 52 -0.18 -6.15 13.48
C LEU A 52 0.93 -6.00 14.53
N PRO A 53 0.73 -6.54 15.75
CA PRO A 53 1.80 -6.59 16.76
C PRO A 53 2.92 -7.51 16.28
N VAL A 54 4.12 -7.34 16.84
CA VAL A 54 5.29 -8.18 16.54
C VAL A 54 5.05 -9.60 17.07
N ALA A 55 4.46 -10.43 16.24
CA ALA A 55 4.13 -11.84 16.49
C ALA A 55 4.37 -12.67 15.22
N ASN A 56 4.06 -13.96 15.25
CA ASN A 56 4.37 -14.88 14.14
C ASN A 56 3.77 -14.43 12.80
N GLN A 57 2.50 -14.04 12.75
CA GLN A 57 1.88 -13.54 11.52
C GLN A 57 2.59 -12.29 10.97
N TRP A 58 2.92 -11.32 11.83
CA TRP A 58 3.66 -10.12 11.41
C TRP A 58 5.05 -10.47 10.88
N ARG A 59 5.77 -11.39 11.55
CA ARG A 59 7.10 -11.85 11.11
C ARG A 59 7.02 -12.55 9.76
N ASN A 60 6.02 -13.40 9.55
CA ASN A 60 5.80 -14.10 8.28
C ASN A 60 5.51 -13.09 7.15
N LEU A 61 4.61 -12.13 7.36
CA LEU A 61 4.35 -11.09 6.36
C LEU A 61 5.59 -10.24 6.06
N ARG A 62 6.38 -9.87 7.08
CA ARG A 62 7.65 -9.14 6.88
C ARG A 62 8.66 -9.97 6.11
N LYS A 63 8.73 -11.28 6.36
CA LYS A 63 9.58 -12.21 5.63
C LYS A 63 9.16 -12.28 4.16
N ILE A 64 7.87 -12.43 3.86
CA ILE A 64 7.32 -12.41 2.50
C ILE A 64 7.67 -11.09 1.80
N CYS A 65 7.45 -9.95 2.46
CA CYS A 65 7.87 -8.66 1.91
C CYS A 65 9.37 -8.64 1.56
N LYS A 66 10.22 -9.05 2.49
CA LYS A 66 11.68 -9.00 2.31
C LYS A 66 12.16 -9.95 1.21
N GLU A 67 11.67 -11.18 1.21
CA GLU A 67 12.20 -12.26 0.36
C GLU A 67 11.53 -12.29 -1.02
N GLN A 68 10.22 -12.06 -1.07
CA GLN A 68 9.42 -12.21 -2.29
C GLN A 68 9.11 -10.88 -2.97
N MET A 69 8.94 -9.78 -2.22
CA MET A 69 8.56 -8.47 -2.78
C MET A 69 9.75 -7.56 -3.08
N PHE A 70 10.65 -7.43 -2.10
CA PHE A 70 11.69 -6.40 -2.10
C PHE A 70 13.11 -6.99 -2.05
N SER A 71 13.28 -8.24 -2.47
CA SER A 71 14.62 -8.82 -2.64
C SER A 71 15.33 -8.17 -3.82
N SER A 72 16.66 -8.09 -3.76
CA SER A 72 17.48 -7.50 -4.84
C SER A 72 17.16 -8.13 -6.19
N HIS A 73 17.10 -9.46 -6.25
CA HIS A 73 16.71 -10.20 -7.45
C HIS A 73 15.35 -9.77 -8.02
N ARG A 74 14.33 -9.54 -7.17
CA ARG A 74 12.99 -9.11 -7.61
C ARG A 74 12.98 -7.66 -8.08
N LEU A 75 13.73 -6.81 -7.41
CA LEU A 75 13.91 -5.42 -7.82
C LEU A 75 14.66 -5.35 -9.16
N ASP A 76 15.70 -6.15 -9.37
CA ASP A 76 16.46 -6.21 -10.62
C ASP A 76 15.60 -6.78 -11.76
N ALA A 77 14.85 -7.86 -11.51
CA ALA A 77 13.95 -8.45 -12.50
C ALA A 77 12.86 -7.49 -13.00
N SER A 78 12.45 -6.52 -12.17
CA SER A 78 11.46 -5.49 -12.52
C SER A 78 12.08 -4.19 -13.04
N GLN A 79 13.41 -4.14 -13.26
CA GLN A 79 14.11 -2.93 -13.71
C GLN A 79 13.59 -2.42 -15.06
N SER A 80 13.39 -3.31 -16.03
CA SER A 80 12.91 -2.96 -17.37
C SER A 80 11.53 -2.30 -17.33
N LEU A 81 10.61 -2.83 -16.51
CA LEU A 81 9.29 -2.25 -16.27
C LEU A 81 9.40 -0.84 -15.69
N ARG A 82 10.29 -0.63 -14.71
CA ARG A 82 10.51 0.71 -14.15
C ARG A 82 11.09 1.69 -15.17
N GLN A 83 12.06 1.25 -15.98
CA GLN A 83 12.62 2.06 -17.06
C GLN A 83 11.57 2.44 -18.11
N GLU A 84 10.66 1.54 -18.45
CA GLU A 84 9.53 1.83 -19.34
C GLU A 84 8.66 2.97 -18.77
N LYS A 85 8.31 2.94 -17.48
CA LYS A 85 7.47 3.99 -16.88
C LYS A 85 8.18 5.34 -16.81
N LEU A 86 9.49 5.34 -16.55
CA LEU A 86 10.29 6.56 -16.62
C LEU A 86 10.37 7.10 -18.05
N LYS A 87 10.50 6.24 -19.06
CA LYS A 87 10.45 6.67 -20.46
C LYS A 87 9.10 7.30 -20.82
N LYS A 88 7.98 6.74 -20.34
CA LYS A 88 6.64 7.34 -20.51
C LYS A 88 6.56 8.73 -19.88
N LEU A 89 7.11 8.93 -18.69
CA LEU A 89 7.19 10.24 -18.05
C LEU A 89 8.02 11.22 -18.90
N CYS A 90 9.22 10.82 -19.35
CA CYS A 90 10.06 11.66 -20.20
C CYS A 90 9.35 12.05 -21.50
N ASN A 91 8.67 11.11 -22.15
CA ASN A 91 7.90 11.38 -23.36
C ASN A 91 6.77 12.36 -23.08
N TYR A 92 6.01 12.18 -22.00
CA TYR A 92 4.95 13.11 -21.60
C TYR A 92 5.49 14.53 -21.38
N VAL A 93 6.59 14.68 -20.65
CA VAL A 93 7.22 15.99 -20.42
C VAL A 93 7.73 16.60 -21.73
N HIS A 94 8.30 15.78 -22.61
CA HIS A 94 8.76 16.21 -23.93
C HIS A 94 7.60 16.68 -24.80
N ASP A 95 6.48 15.96 -24.82
CA ASP A 95 5.27 16.33 -25.55
C ASP A 95 4.69 17.64 -25.03
N CYS A 96 4.65 17.84 -23.70
CA CYS A 96 4.26 19.13 -23.12
C CYS A 96 5.19 20.26 -23.56
N CYS A 97 6.51 20.01 -23.59
CA CYS A 97 7.49 21.00 -24.04
C CYS A 97 7.30 21.39 -25.51
N ILE A 98 7.05 20.42 -26.40
CA ILE A 98 6.82 20.69 -27.83
C ILE A 98 5.54 21.51 -28.04
N ASN A 99 4.52 21.25 -27.22
CA ASN A 99 3.21 21.90 -27.34
C ASN A 99 3.06 23.16 -26.48
N ASP A 100 4.15 23.66 -25.87
CA ASP A 100 4.17 24.81 -24.95
C ASP A 100 3.12 24.70 -23.80
N GLN A 101 2.99 23.50 -23.25
CA GLN A 101 2.05 23.18 -22.18
C GLN A 101 2.72 23.17 -20.81
N VAL A 102 2.03 23.71 -19.81
CA VAL A 102 2.46 23.65 -18.41
C VAL A 102 2.31 22.22 -17.88
N VAL A 103 3.34 21.73 -17.20
CA VAL A 103 3.35 20.41 -16.58
C VAL A 103 2.92 20.50 -15.11
N ASP A 104 1.86 19.79 -14.74
CA ASP A 104 1.56 19.51 -13.33
C ASP A 104 2.52 18.42 -12.81
N ILE A 105 3.62 18.84 -12.19
CA ILE A 105 4.64 17.94 -11.64
C ILE A 105 4.05 17.01 -10.56
N GLY A 106 3.10 17.49 -9.76
CA GLY A 106 2.46 16.67 -8.72
C GLY A 106 1.62 15.56 -9.33
N GLY A 107 0.80 15.90 -10.33
CA GLY A 107 0.03 14.94 -11.11
C GLY A 107 0.91 13.94 -11.86
N ALA A 108 1.96 14.41 -12.53
CA ALA A 108 2.89 13.56 -13.27
C ALA A 108 3.65 12.58 -12.36
N ALA A 109 4.14 13.07 -11.21
CA ALA A 109 4.81 12.23 -10.22
C ALA A 109 3.85 11.19 -9.61
N PHE A 110 2.60 11.57 -9.35
CA PHE A 110 1.56 10.66 -8.87
C PHE A 110 1.28 9.53 -9.87
N ILE A 111 1.01 9.87 -11.13
CA ILE A 111 0.72 8.89 -12.20
C ILE A 111 1.91 7.95 -12.39
N THR A 112 3.13 8.51 -12.44
CA THR A 112 4.35 7.71 -12.59
C THR A 112 4.53 6.75 -11.42
N SER A 113 4.35 7.23 -10.18
CA SER A 113 4.49 6.40 -8.97
C SER A 113 3.43 5.29 -8.92
N LEU A 114 2.18 5.62 -9.25
CA LEU A 114 1.10 4.65 -9.31
C LEU A 114 1.39 3.56 -10.33
N ASN A 115 1.81 3.93 -11.55
CA ASN A 115 2.14 2.98 -12.60
C ASN A 115 3.41 2.16 -12.31
N LEU A 116 4.39 2.73 -11.60
CA LEU A 116 5.55 1.97 -11.13
C LEU A 116 5.13 0.87 -10.16
N VAL A 117 4.27 1.21 -9.19
CA VAL A 117 3.74 0.23 -8.22
C VAL A 117 2.87 -0.80 -8.94
N SER A 118 1.89 -0.38 -9.75
CA SER A 118 0.96 -1.31 -10.42
C SER A 118 1.65 -2.22 -11.43
N ALA A 119 2.66 -1.73 -12.16
CA ALA A 119 3.43 -2.55 -13.08
C ALA A 119 4.31 -3.56 -12.34
N THR A 120 4.92 -3.16 -11.22
CA THR A 120 5.73 -4.08 -10.40
C THR A 120 4.87 -5.15 -9.73
N LEU A 121 3.69 -4.77 -9.23
CA LEU A 121 2.79 -5.66 -8.52
C LEU A 121 2.02 -6.60 -9.46
N PHE A 122 1.48 -6.06 -10.55
CA PHE A 122 0.45 -6.71 -11.36
C PHE A 122 0.74 -6.72 -12.88
N SER A 123 1.84 -6.11 -13.31
CA SER A 123 2.14 -5.87 -14.75
C SER A 123 1.06 -5.08 -15.49
N VAL A 124 0.42 -4.11 -14.83
CA VAL A 124 -0.61 -3.23 -15.43
C VAL A 124 -0.30 -1.76 -15.19
N ASP A 125 -0.80 -0.89 -16.06
CA ASP A 125 -0.81 0.56 -15.84
C ASP A 125 -2.22 0.96 -15.35
N PHE A 126 -2.29 1.54 -14.15
CA PHE A 126 -3.54 2.02 -13.56
C PHE A 126 -3.91 3.44 -13.99
N ALA A 127 -2.97 4.18 -14.57
CA ALA A 127 -3.20 5.54 -15.03
C ALA A 127 -2.43 5.84 -16.34
N GLN A 128 -2.84 6.91 -17.01
CA GLN A 128 -2.29 7.46 -18.23
C GLN A 128 -2.25 8.99 -18.08
N PHE A 129 -1.19 9.63 -18.61
CA PHE A 129 -0.96 11.06 -18.40
C PHE A 129 -2.04 11.97 -19.00
N ASN A 130 -2.66 11.57 -20.12
CA ASN A 130 -3.58 12.40 -20.89
C ASN A 130 -5.01 11.83 -20.98
N SER A 131 -5.41 10.97 -20.04
CA SER A 131 -6.71 10.29 -20.09
C SER A 131 -7.55 10.53 -18.85
N ASN A 132 -8.83 10.87 -19.08
CA ASN A 132 -9.86 10.90 -18.05
C ASN A 132 -10.11 9.52 -17.41
N SER A 133 -9.71 8.42 -18.07
CA SER A 133 -9.82 7.07 -17.49
C SER A 133 -8.99 6.89 -16.22
N SER A 134 -8.00 7.74 -15.98
CA SER A 134 -7.15 7.70 -14.78
C SER A 134 -7.75 8.43 -13.59
N GLN A 135 -8.82 9.20 -13.81
CA GLN A 135 -9.42 10.04 -12.80
C GLN A 135 -10.04 9.20 -11.69
N GLU A 136 -10.71 8.10 -12.02
CA GLU A 136 -11.33 7.23 -11.01
C GLU A 136 -10.29 6.59 -10.08
N THR A 137 -9.19 6.04 -10.64
CA THR A 137 -8.14 5.45 -9.83
C THR A 137 -7.39 6.50 -9.00
N LYS A 138 -7.15 7.68 -9.57
CA LYS A 138 -6.55 8.81 -8.85
C LYS A 138 -7.43 9.25 -7.69
N GLU A 139 -8.73 9.39 -7.89
CA GLU A 139 -9.69 9.75 -6.85
C GLU A 139 -9.78 8.67 -5.76
N LEU A 140 -9.75 7.40 -6.15
CA LEU A 140 -9.78 6.29 -5.19
C LEU A 140 -8.55 6.28 -4.29
N VAL A 141 -7.35 6.39 -4.87
CA VAL A 141 -6.09 6.44 -4.11
C VAL A 141 -6.01 7.72 -3.27
N ARG A 142 -6.43 8.86 -3.80
CA ARG A 142 -6.51 10.12 -3.04
C ARG A 142 -7.45 9.98 -1.86
N GLY A 143 -8.64 9.41 -2.05
CA GLY A 143 -9.60 9.15 -0.98
C GLY A 143 -9.02 8.29 0.14
N LEU A 144 -8.26 7.23 -0.21
CA LEU A 144 -7.52 6.42 0.77
C LEU A 144 -6.46 7.23 1.54
N MET A 145 -5.70 8.08 0.85
CA MET A 145 -4.71 8.95 1.50
C MET A 145 -5.37 9.97 2.43
N GLU A 146 -6.52 10.51 2.05
CA GLU A 146 -7.27 11.49 2.86
C GLU A 146 -7.83 10.86 4.13
N VAL A 147 -8.51 9.72 4.04
CA VAL A 147 -9.06 9.06 5.24
C VAL A 147 -7.97 8.59 6.21
N GLY A 148 -6.78 8.26 5.70
CA GLY A 148 -5.63 7.89 6.52
C GLY A 148 -4.80 9.07 7.05
N GLY A 149 -4.88 10.23 6.41
CA GLY A 149 -4.03 11.39 6.70
C GLY A 149 -4.70 12.51 7.51
N VAL A 150 -6.03 12.61 7.46
CA VAL A 150 -6.76 13.65 8.19
C VAL A 150 -6.86 13.30 9.68
N PRO A 151 -6.58 14.26 10.59
CA PRO A 151 -6.81 14.05 12.02
C PRO A 151 -8.28 13.70 12.31
N ASN A 152 -8.48 12.59 13.01
CA ASN A 152 -9.80 12.08 13.35
C ASN A 152 -10.06 12.18 14.87
N LEU A 153 -11.11 12.89 15.26
CA LEU A 153 -11.49 13.12 16.65
C LEU A 153 -11.73 11.83 17.41
N ALA A 154 -12.27 10.80 16.75
CA ALA A 154 -12.50 9.49 17.37
C ALA A 154 -11.21 8.75 17.79
N ASP A 155 -10.04 9.13 17.24
CA ASP A 155 -8.76 8.56 17.62
C ASP A 155 -8.19 9.19 18.91
N PHE A 156 -8.54 10.45 19.17
CA PHE A 156 -8.13 11.22 20.34
C PHE A 156 -9.15 11.15 21.49
N PHE A 157 -10.44 10.98 21.20
CA PHE A 157 -11.53 10.92 22.17
C PHE A 157 -12.32 9.61 22.01
N PRO A 158 -12.00 8.54 22.78
CA PRO A 158 -12.59 7.22 22.59
C PRO A 158 -14.13 7.17 22.64
N VAL A 159 -14.77 8.07 23.39
CA VAL A 159 -16.23 8.19 23.47
C VAL A 159 -16.88 8.52 22.12
N LEU A 160 -16.16 9.17 21.20
CA LEU A 160 -16.67 9.54 19.88
C LEU A 160 -16.59 8.40 18.85
N LYS A 161 -15.92 7.28 19.17
CA LYS A 161 -15.76 6.16 18.23
C LYS A 161 -17.09 5.56 17.75
N PHE A 162 -18.11 5.57 18.60
CA PHE A 162 -19.40 4.97 18.31
C PHE A 162 -20.22 5.74 17.26
N ILE A 163 -19.97 7.04 17.10
CA ILE A 163 -20.74 7.91 16.21
C ILE A 163 -20.00 8.31 14.93
N ASP A 164 -18.70 7.97 14.81
CA ASP A 164 -17.85 8.29 13.65
C ASP A 164 -18.07 9.73 13.12
N PRO A 165 -17.77 10.77 13.91
CA PRO A 165 -18.27 12.13 13.66
C PRO A 165 -17.76 12.74 12.35
N GLN A 166 -16.62 12.28 11.84
CA GLN A 166 -16.03 12.72 10.58
C GLN A 166 -16.29 11.73 9.41
N GLY A 167 -16.99 10.63 9.69
CA GLY A 167 -17.26 9.57 8.74
C GLY A 167 -16.01 8.83 8.26
N ILE A 168 -14.92 8.84 9.03
CA ILE A 168 -13.61 8.32 8.59
C ILE A 168 -13.68 6.80 8.44
N LEU A 169 -14.30 6.10 9.39
CA LEU A 169 -14.46 4.65 9.30
C LEU A 169 -15.37 4.30 8.12
N HIS A 170 -16.48 5.01 7.96
CA HIS A 170 -17.42 4.79 6.85
C HIS A 170 -16.76 5.00 5.47
N LYS A 171 -16.07 6.14 5.28
CA LYS A 171 -15.33 6.44 4.03
C LYS A 171 -14.22 5.43 3.78
N SER A 172 -13.47 5.04 4.82
CA SER A 172 -12.43 4.01 4.70
C SER A 172 -13.01 2.69 4.22
N LYS A 173 -14.17 2.26 4.73
CA LYS A 173 -14.86 1.07 4.21
C LYS A 173 -15.21 1.23 2.73
N SER A 174 -15.82 2.36 2.34
CA SER A 174 -16.17 2.59 0.94
C SER A 174 -14.95 2.50 0.00
N HIS A 175 -13.86 3.18 0.33
CA HIS A 175 -12.65 3.18 -0.51
C HIS A 175 -11.95 1.82 -0.52
N ILE A 176 -11.77 1.17 0.64
CA ILE A 176 -11.14 -0.15 0.71
C ILE A 176 -11.96 -1.19 -0.03
N SER A 177 -13.30 -1.13 0.03
CA SER A 177 -14.18 -2.02 -0.74
C SER A 177 -13.88 -1.95 -2.24
N LYS A 178 -13.78 -0.74 -2.79
CA LYS A 178 -13.48 -0.53 -4.22
C LYS A 178 -12.10 -1.04 -4.59
N VAL A 179 -11.09 -0.82 -3.75
CA VAL A 179 -9.74 -1.37 -3.98
C VAL A 179 -9.73 -2.89 -3.90
N PHE A 180 -10.49 -3.49 -2.98
CA PHE A 180 -10.58 -4.94 -2.88
C PHE A 180 -11.24 -5.56 -4.10
N VAL A 181 -12.26 -4.93 -4.69
CA VAL A 181 -12.81 -5.36 -5.98
C VAL A 181 -11.72 -5.38 -7.07
N ILE A 182 -10.93 -4.31 -7.19
CA ILE A 182 -9.81 -4.26 -8.16
C ILE A 182 -8.79 -5.39 -7.91
N PHE A 183 -8.45 -5.64 -6.64
CA PHE A 183 -7.53 -6.73 -6.31
C PHE A 183 -8.13 -8.12 -6.59
N ASP A 184 -9.41 -8.33 -6.27
CA ASP A 184 -10.11 -9.57 -6.56
C ASP A 184 -10.14 -9.83 -8.08
N ASP A 185 -10.45 -8.82 -8.89
CA ASP A 185 -10.45 -8.95 -10.35
C ASP A 185 -9.06 -9.33 -10.88
N LEU A 186 -7.99 -8.67 -10.41
CA LEU A 186 -6.62 -8.97 -10.82
C LEU A 186 -6.15 -10.36 -10.37
N ILE A 187 -6.53 -10.79 -9.16
CA ILE A 187 -6.24 -12.13 -8.64
C ILE A 187 -6.97 -13.18 -9.47
N ASN A 188 -8.27 -13.00 -9.71
CA ASN A 188 -9.11 -13.95 -10.45
C ASN A 188 -8.64 -14.10 -11.89
N GLN A 189 -8.39 -12.99 -12.60
CA GLN A 189 -7.80 -13.02 -13.95
C GLN A 189 -6.49 -13.80 -13.97
N ARG A 190 -5.66 -13.67 -12.93
CA ARG A 190 -4.41 -14.42 -12.87
C ARG A 190 -4.63 -15.91 -12.66
N LEU A 191 -5.57 -16.28 -11.80
CA LEU A 191 -5.90 -17.67 -11.52
C LEU A 191 -6.53 -18.35 -12.74
N GLU A 192 -7.37 -17.65 -13.49
CA GLU A 192 -7.97 -18.13 -14.75
C GLU A 192 -6.88 -18.42 -15.80
N LEU A 193 -5.96 -17.48 -16.02
CA LEU A 193 -4.85 -17.67 -16.96
C LEU A 193 -3.96 -18.88 -16.62
N ARG A 194 -3.76 -19.16 -15.32
CA ARG A 194 -3.02 -20.36 -14.87
C ARG A 194 -3.74 -21.66 -15.22
N SER A 195 -5.07 -21.65 -15.27
CA SER A 195 -5.87 -22.84 -15.57
C SER A 195 -5.94 -23.14 -17.07
N GLU A 196 -5.77 -22.13 -17.92
CA GLU A 196 -5.88 -22.24 -19.38
C GLU A 196 -4.53 -22.55 -20.07
N SER A 197 -3.39 -22.15 -19.49
CA SER A 197 -2.07 -22.36 -20.12
C SER A 197 -1.43 -23.71 -19.72
N LEU A 198 -1.23 -24.60 -20.68
CA LEU A 198 -0.39 -25.81 -20.54
C LEU A 198 1.13 -25.50 -20.60
N ASP A 199 1.51 -24.31 -21.06
CA ASP A 199 2.89 -23.88 -21.26
C ASP A 199 3.21 -22.70 -20.33
N HIS A 200 4.17 -22.90 -19.42
CA HIS A 200 4.44 -22.06 -18.24
C HIS A 200 5.16 -20.73 -18.56
N SER A 201 4.67 -19.93 -19.49
CA SER A 201 5.07 -18.52 -19.56
C SER A 201 4.36 -17.72 -18.45
N MET A 202 4.56 -18.13 -17.19
CA MET A 202 4.03 -17.44 -16.02
C MET A 202 4.66 -16.04 -15.94
N ARG A 203 3.83 -15.01 -15.82
CA ARG A 203 4.30 -13.62 -15.67
C ARG A 203 5.28 -13.53 -14.50
N ASN A 204 6.44 -12.91 -14.69
CA ASN A 204 7.41 -12.74 -13.62
C ASN A 204 7.15 -11.47 -12.78
N ASP A 205 5.89 -11.25 -12.38
CA ASP A 205 5.53 -10.15 -11.49
C ASP A 205 5.27 -10.62 -10.06
N LEU A 206 5.06 -9.64 -9.18
CA LEU A 206 4.97 -9.94 -7.77
C LEU A 206 3.70 -10.69 -7.40
N LEU A 207 2.57 -10.40 -8.03
CA LEU A 207 1.35 -11.15 -7.82
C LEU A 207 1.58 -12.64 -8.12
N GLU A 208 2.31 -12.96 -9.20
CA GLU A 208 2.64 -14.35 -9.52
C GLU A 208 3.47 -15.03 -8.42
N ALA A 209 4.52 -14.34 -7.97
CA ALA A 209 5.41 -14.84 -6.92
C ALA A 209 4.65 -15.09 -5.61
N ILE A 210 3.74 -14.18 -5.25
CA ILE A 210 2.97 -14.29 -4.02
C ILE A 210 1.89 -15.37 -4.13
N LEU A 211 1.22 -15.52 -5.28
CA LEU A 211 0.27 -16.61 -5.49
C LEU A 211 0.96 -17.98 -5.45
N ASN A 212 2.18 -18.10 -6.00
CA ASN A 212 2.98 -19.33 -5.88
C ASN A 212 3.35 -19.62 -4.42
N TYR A 213 3.72 -18.60 -3.65
CA TYR A 213 4.00 -18.74 -2.22
C TYR A 213 2.75 -19.18 -1.43
N SER A 214 1.59 -18.59 -1.73
CA SER A 214 0.31 -18.89 -1.09
C SER A 214 -0.11 -20.33 -1.34
N GLN A 215 0.09 -20.86 -2.55
CA GLN A 215 -0.23 -22.26 -2.88
C GLN A 215 0.57 -23.27 -2.06
N THR A 216 1.83 -22.98 -1.72
CA THR A 216 2.67 -23.88 -0.91
C THR A 216 2.56 -23.61 0.59
N ASN A 217 2.04 -22.44 1.00
CA ASN A 217 2.00 -21.98 2.40
C ASN A 217 0.65 -21.36 2.76
N GLU A 218 -0.46 -22.04 2.43
CA GLU A 218 -1.82 -21.49 2.54
C GLU A 218 -2.19 -21.05 3.97
N SER A 219 -1.62 -21.72 4.99
CA SER A 219 -1.79 -21.36 6.40
C SER A 219 -1.12 -20.05 6.80
N GLU A 220 -0.13 -19.58 6.04
CA GLU A 220 0.61 -18.35 6.32
C GLU A 220 0.09 -17.16 5.51
N LEU A 221 -0.42 -17.40 4.30
CA LEU A 221 -0.90 -16.35 3.41
C LEU A 221 -2.13 -16.81 2.62
N THR A 222 -3.31 -16.43 3.12
CA THR A 222 -4.57 -16.59 2.40
C THR A 222 -4.78 -15.45 1.39
N LEU A 223 -5.68 -15.64 0.42
CA LEU A 223 -6.03 -14.57 -0.54
C LEU A 223 -6.62 -13.32 0.15
N ASP A 224 -7.33 -13.50 1.26
CA ASP A 224 -7.79 -12.38 2.08
C ASP A 224 -6.60 -11.60 2.65
N ILE A 225 -5.65 -12.28 3.31
CA ILE A 225 -4.44 -11.62 3.85
C ILE A 225 -3.63 -10.97 2.73
N LEU A 226 -3.56 -11.57 1.54
CA LEU A 226 -2.92 -11.00 0.36
C LEU A 226 -3.50 -9.64 -0.01
N LYS A 227 -4.83 -9.48 -0.06
CA LYS A 227 -5.46 -8.18 -0.35
C LYS A 227 -5.07 -7.11 0.67
N HIS A 228 -5.01 -7.48 1.94
CA HIS A 228 -4.57 -6.59 3.01
C HIS A 228 -3.06 -6.26 2.90
N LEU A 229 -2.22 -7.19 2.44
CA LEU A 229 -0.80 -6.96 2.19
C LEU A 229 -0.58 -5.98 1.04
N LEU A 230 -1.32 -6.14 -0.07
CA LEU A 230 -1.24 -5.28 -1.26
C LEU A 230 -1.67 -3.84 -0.97
N LEU A 231 -2.70 -3.66 -0.13
CA LEU A 231 -3.20 -2.34 0.29
C LEU A 231 -2.16 -1.52 1.08
N VAL A 232 -1.19 -2.17 1.71
CA VAL A 232 -0.21 -1.55 2.63
C VAL A 232 1.13 -1.28 1.95
N SER A 233 1.24 -1.52 0.64
CA SER A 233 2.46 -1.31 -0.15
C SER A 233 2.82 0.17 -0.37
N LYS A 234 2.71 1.01 0.67
CA LYS A 234 3.58 2.18 0.81
C LYS A 234 4.92 1.70 1.34
N THR A 235 5.93 1.77 0.48
CA THR A 235 7.35 1.69 0.83
C THR A 235 7.71 2.81 1.80
N SER A 236 7.60 2.56 3.10
CA SER A 236 8.36 3.31 4.10
C SER A 236 9.75 2.66 4.19
N LEU A 237 10.69 3.21 3.42
CA LEU A 237 12.12 3.19 3.76
C LEU A 237 12.39 4.35 4.72
#